data_AF-A0A257K889-F1
#
_entry.id   AF-A0A257K889-F1
#
_cell.length_a   1.000
_cell.length_b   1.000
_cell.length_c   1.000
_cell.angle_alpha   90.00
_cell.angle_beta   90.00
_cell.angle_gamma   90.00
#
_symmetry.space_group_name_H-M   'P 1'
#
loop_
_entity.id
_entity.type
_entity.pdbx_description
1 polymer ?
#
loop_
_entity_poly.entity_id
_entity_poly.type
_entity_poly.pdbx_seq_one_letter_code
_entity_poly.pdbx_strand_id
1 'polypeptide(L)'
;MATLKAIHIDSINIGLIVVSLILAYWLPFELFLFSYAVLGPLHYATEINWLHGKYFFSENRSQKLILVIVATLVSLPFILKMPFINTLAEWPVLNLLVAFVKKHTGELLLISFLIGVGSIVRMSRNSQWIFLFFALAITYSLSSTFGKTGLWVALFLPTLIHVYVFTLLFMLYGAFKSQSKVGVWAFAFALAVPFFIAWVPIPLHEYPISTLTKTAFDASGMSNVSQYLAKWYLGFSGENFPLLSLLGLKIQVFIAFCYTYHYLNWFSKTTLIGWHKNLNSKRSVTIALVWGCSVGLYIYDYAIGLSALFFLSLLHVLLEFPLNALTIKALFKKMIYNEV
;
A
#
# COMPACT_ATOMS: atom_id res chain seq x y z
N MET A 1 -17.28 19.17 -21.55
CA MET A 1 -17.08 19.64 -20.15
C MET A 1 -16.41 18.58 -19.27
N ALA A 2 -16.81 17.30 -19.30
CA ALA A 2 -16.15 16.21 -18.55
C ALA A 2 -14.70 15.94 -19.00
N THR A 3 -14.44 16.00 -20.31
CA THR A 3 -13.09 15.84 -20.90
C THR A 3 -12.11 16.94 -20.48
N LEU A 4 -12.56 18.21 -20.47
CA LEU A 4 -11.74 19.34 -20.02
C LEU A 4 -11.36 19.25 -18.53
N LYS A 5 -12.29 18.78 -17.68
CA LYS A 5 -11.99 18.54 -16.25
C LYS A 5 -10.98 17.39 -16.06
N ALA A 6 -11.07 16.33 -16.87
CA ALA A 6 -10.10 15.23 -16.84
C ALA A 6 -8.69 15.69 -17.23
N ILE A 7 -8.57 16.47 -18.32
CA ILE A 7 -7.28 17.02 -18.78
C ILE A 7 -6.61 17.86 -17.68
N HIS A 8 -7.35 18.72 -17.00
CA HIS A 8 -6.81 19.55 -15.92
C HIS A 8 -6.26 18.72 -14.74
N ILE A 9 -6.99 17.68 -14.32
CA ILE A 9 -6.53 16.78 -13.24
C ILE A 9 -5.31 15.98 -13.68
N ASP A 10 -5.26 15.54 -14.93
CA ASP A 10 -4.12 14.78 -15.45
C ASP A 10 -2.85 15.66 -15.55
N SER A 11 -3.00 16.94 -15.88
CA SER A 11 -1.88 17.90 -15.79
C SER A 11 -1.41 18.11 -14.35
N ILE A 12 -2.33 18.20 -13.38
CA ILE A 12 -1.99 18.23 -11.96
C ILE A 12 -1.22 16.96 -11.56
N ASN A 13 -1.65 15.79 -12.02
CA ASN A 13 -0.97 14.52 -11.74
C ASN A 13 0.48 14.53 -12.22
N ILE A 14 0.77 15.06 -13.42
CA ILE A 14 2.15 15.21 -13.90
C ILE A 14 2.96 16.09 -12.93
N GLY A 15 2.40 17.23 -12.51
CA GLY A 15 3.04 18.10 -11.52
C GLY A 15 3.31 17.38 -10.19
N LEU A 16 2.35 16.58 -9.71
CA LEU A 16 2.50 15.78 -8.48
C LEU A 16 3.57 14.69 -8.61
N ILE A 17 3.73 14.05 -9.77
CA ILE A 17 4.83 13.11 -10.03
C ILE A 17 6.18 13.83 -9.91
N VAL A 18 6.33 14.97 -10.58
CA VAL A 18 7.57 15.76 -10.56
C VAL A 18 7.91 16.21 -9.14
N VAL A 19 6.95 16.81 -8.43
CA VAL A 19 7.17 17.30 -7.05
C VAL A 19 7.51 16.13 -6.12
N SER A 20 6.80 15.01 -6.22
CA SER A 20 7.10 13.82 -5.41
C SER A 20 8.50 13.30 -5.68
N LEU A 21 8.95 13.29 -6.94
CA LEU A 21 10.28 12.82 -7.31
C LEU A 21 11.38 13.78 -6.82
N ILE A 22 11.19 15.10 -6.97
CA ILE A 22 12.15 16.10 -6.49
C ILE A 22 12.30 16.00 -4.97
N LEU A 23 11.18 15.98 -4.23
CA LEU A 23 11.22 15.86 -2.78
C LEU A 23 11.85 14.53 -2.34
N ALA A 24 11.51 13.43 -3.02
CA ALA A 24 12.06 12.12 -2.70
C ALA A 24 13.56 12.05 -2.95
N TYR A 25 14.07 12.74 -3.97
CA TYR A 25 15.50 12.81 -4.25
C TYR A 25 16.28 13.54 -3.14
N TRP A 26 15.74 14.66 -2.64
CA TRP A 26 16.42 15.48 -1.63
C TRP A 26 16.24 14.96 -0.20
N LEU A 27 15.07 14.40 0.13
CA LEU A 27 14.68 14.02 1.50
C LEU A 27 14.09 12.59 1.56
N PRO A 28 14.81 11.55 1.10
CA PRO A 28 14.24 10.23 0.88
C PRO A 28 13.73 9.54 2.16
N PHE A 29 14.34 9.80 3.32
CA PHE A 29 13.90 9.18 4.58
C PHE A 29 12.79 10.00 5.23
N GLU A 30 13.02 11.30 5.41
CA GLU A 30 12.06 12.24 6.02
C GLU A 30 10.76 12.29 5.23
N LEU A 31 10.82 12.32 3.90
CA LEU A 31 9.63 12.35 3.06
C LEU A 31 8.84 11.04 3.19
N PHE A 32 9.51 9.88 3.21
CA PHE A 32 8.82 8.62 3.43
C PHE A 32 8.10 8.60 4.79
N LEU A 33 8.80 8.98 5.87
CA LEU A 33 8.23 9.04 7.21
C LEU A 33 7.07 10.04 7.30
N PHE A 34 7.21 11.21 6.68
CA PHE A 34 6.16 12.21 6.59
C PHE A 34 4.94 11.69 5.83
N SER A 35 5.16 11.11 4.65
CA SER A 35 4.09 10.55 3.84
C SER A 35 3.37 9.44 4.58
N TYR A 36 4.09 8.55 5.27
CA TYR A 36 3.49 7.47 6.04
C TYR A 36 2.75 7.98 7.29
N ALA A 37 3.32 8.94 8.03
CA ALA A 37 2.76 9.41 9.30
C ALA A 37 1.64 10.45 9.17
N VAL A 38 1.69 11.29 8.12
CA VAL A 38 0.79 12.43 7.96
C VAL A 38 -0.21 12.20 6.83
N LEU A 39 0.27 11.85 5.64
CA LEU A 39 -0.60 11.64 4.47
C LEU A 39 -1.33 10.29 4.56
N GLY A 40 -0.64 9.25 5.06
CA GLY A 40 -1.16 7.90 5.22
C GLY A 40 -2.47 7.85 6.00
N PRO A 41 -2.54 8.28 7.28
CA PRO A 41 -3.75 8.14 8.07
C PRO A 41 -4.96 8.87 7.46
N LEU A 42 -4.72 10.04 6.84
CA LEU A 42 -5.77 10.76 6.13
C LEU A 42 -6.24 10.00 4.89
N HIS A 43 -5.31 9.42 4.13
CA HIS A 43 -5.62 8.58 2.99
C HIS A 43 -6.44 7.36 3.41
N TYR A 44 -5.99 6.58 4.40
CA TYR A 44 -6.68 5.37 4.87
C TYR A 44 -8.10 5.71 5.32
N ALA A 45 -8.29 6.78 6.10
CA ALA A 45 -9.60 7.17 6.60
C ALA A 45 -10.55 7.63 5.48
N THR A 46 -10.06 8.41 4.52
CA THR A 46 -10.87 8.91 3.41
C THR A 46 -11.20 7.81 2.40
N GLU A 47 -10.26 6.90 2.14
CA GLU A 47 -10.43 5.77 1.25
C GLU A 47 -11.36 4.70 1.84
N ILE A 48 -11.16 4.28 3.09
CA ILE A 48 -12.06 3.32 3.74
C ILE A 48 -13.50 3.85 3.74
N ASN A 49 -13.70 5.14 4.04
CA ASN A 49 -15.01 5.77 3.96
C ASN A 49 -15.58 5.76 2.53
N TRP A 50 -14.74 6.01 1.51
CA TRP A 50 -15.18 5.95 0.12
C TRP A 50 -15.54 4.53 -0.32
N LEU A 51 -14.69 3.54 -0.02
CA LEU A 51 -14.92 2.12 -0.28
C LEU A 51 -16.19 1.63 0.40
N HIS A 52 -16.45 2.06 1.64
CA HIS A 52 -17.68 1.76 2.35
C HIS A 52 -18.92 2.25 1.57
N GLY A 53 -18.88 3.47 1.01
CA GLY A 53 -19.94 3.99 0.14
C GLY A 53 -20.09 3.25 -1.20
N LYS A 54 -19.11 2.42 -1.57
CA LYS A 54 -19.14 1.51 -2.74
C LYS A 54 -19.35 0.05 -2.36
N TYR A 55 -19.76 -0.22 -1.11
CA TYR A 55 -19.91 -1.56 -0.56
C TYR A 55 -18.65 -2.43 -0.71
N PHE A 56 -17.47 -1.80 -0.75
CA PHE A 56 -16.15 -2.39 -0.97
C PHE A 56 -16.02 -3.18 -2.27
N PHE A 57 -16.84 -2.87 -3.28
CA PHE A 57 -16.85 -3.56 -4.57
C PHE A 57 -17.01 -5.09 -4.43
N SER A 58 -17.62 -5.52 -3.33
CA SER A 58 -17.80 -6.92 -2.96
C SER A 58 -19.24 -7.15 -2.50
N GLU A 59 -19.96 -7.98 -3.25
CA GLU A 59 -21.35 -8.37 -2.95
C GLU A 59 -21.44 -9.27 -1.71
N ASN A 60 -20.33 -9.90 -1.29
CA ASN A 60 -20.33 -10.92 -0.25
C ASN A 60 -19.84 -10.38 1.11
N ARG A 61 -20.76 -10.32 2.09
CA ARG A 61 -20.44 -9.87 3.47
C ARG A 61 -19.42 -10.77 4.17
N SER A 62 -19.45 -12.09 3.93
CA SER A 62 -18.56 -13.04 4.60
C SER A 62 -17.10 -12.88 4.18
N GLN A 63 -16.85 -12.61 2.89
CA GLN A 63 -15.49 -12.40 2.38
C GLN A 63 -14.88 -11.10 2.92
N LYS A 64 -15.68 -10.03 3.03
CA LYS A 64 -15.24 -8.78 3.70
C LYS A 64 -14.82 -9.01 5.14
N LEU A 65 -15.57 -9.83 5.88
CA LEU A 65 -15.23 -10.18 7.26
C LEU A 65 -13.89 -10.93 7.34
N ILE A 66 -13.62 -11.84 6.39
CA ILE A 66 -12.33 -12.56 6.34
C ILE A 66 -11.17 -11.55 6.14
N LEU A 67 -11.31 -10.57 5.25
CA LEU A 67 -10.28 -9.54 5.03
C LEU A 67 -10.02 -8.74 6.31
N VAL A 68 -11.07 -8.36 7.05
CA VAL A 68 -10.94 -7.69 8.36
C VAL A 68 -10.22 -8.58 9.37
N ILE A 69 -10.58 -9.87 9.45
CA ILE A 69 -9.93 -10.83 10.35
C ILE A 69 -8.44 -10.97 10.02
N VAL A 70 -8.09 -11.10 8.74
CA VAL A 70 -6.68 -11.19 8.31
C VAL A 70 -5.92 -9.90 8.67
N ALA A 71 -6.50 -8.72 8.42
CA ALA A 71 -5.90 -7.45 8.83
C ALA A 71 -5.65 -7.41 10.34
N THR A 72 -6.62 -7.82 11.16
CA THR A 72 -6.48 -7.88 12.62
C THR A 72 -5.37 -8.85 13.04
N LEU A 73 -5.35 -10.06 12.49
CA LEU A 73 -4.35 -11.08 12.81
C LEU A 73 -2.94 -10.58 12.48
N VAL A 74 -2.71 -10.09 11.26
CA VAL A 74 -1.40 -9.60 10.81
C VAL A 74 -0.96 -8.36 11.59
N SER A 75 -1.89 -7.58 12.11
CA SER A 75 -1.60 -6.40 12.94
C SER A 75 -1.30 -6.72 14.40
N LEU A 76 -1.70 -7.90 14.89
CA LEU A 76 -1.57 -8.30 16.29
C LEU A 76 -0.12 -8.21 16.83
N PRO A 77 0.92 -8.64 16.09
CA PRO A 77 2.31 -8.49 16.55
C PRO A 77 2.76 -7.03 16.75
N PHE A 78 2.14 -6.07 16.06
CA PHE A 78 2.45 -4.64 16.20
C PHE A 78 1.69 -4.04 17.38
N ILE A 79 0.41 -4.38 17.51
CA ILE A 79 -0.45 -3.93 18.61
C ILE A 79 0.14 -4.41 19.95
N LEU A 80 0.52 -5.68 20.05
CA LEU A 80 1.10 -6.25 21.26
C LEU A 80 2.52 -5.75 21.60
N LYS A 81 3.14 -4.91 20.76
CA LYS A 81 4.38 -4.20 21.14
C LYS A 81 4.13 -2.90 21.90
N MET A 82 2.89 -2.43 21.96
CA MET A 82 2.59 -1.16 22.60
C MET A 82 2.87 -1.23 24.12
N PRO A 83 3.46 -0.19 24.73
CA PRO A 83 3.94 -0.23 26.12
C PRO A 83 2.88 -0.63 27.16
N PHE A 84 1.60 -0.34 26.89
CA PHE A 84 0.50 -0.57 27.82
C PHE A 84 -0.14 -1.98 27.71
N ILE A 85 0.19 -2.77 26.68
CA ILE A 85 -0.35 -4.13 26.45
C ILE A 85 0.73 -5.16 26.14
N ASN A 86 2.01 -4.80 26.22
CA ASN A 86 3.12 -5.69 25.90
C ASN A 86 3.17 -6.95 26.78
N THR A 87 2.71 -6.88 28.03
CA THR A 87 2.60 -8.02 28.95
C THR A 87 1.64 -9.10 28.45
N LEU A 88 0.63 -8.75 27.65
CA LEU A 88 -0.27 -9.72 27.04
C LEU A 88 0.45 -10.61 26.02
N ALA A 89 1.57 -10.15 25.42
CA ALA A 89 2.36 -10.95 24.49
C ALA A 89 3.03 -12.16 25.16
N GLU A 90 3.17 -12.15 26.49
CA GLU A 90 3.78 -13.22 27.26
C GLU A 90 2.81 -14.38 27.54
N TRP A 91 1.50 -14.17 27.34
CA TRP A 91 0.51 -15.23 27.54
C TRP A 91 0.73 -16.38 26.54
N PRO A 92 0.78 -17.65 26.97
CA PRO A 92 1.16 -18.77 26.10
C PRO A 92 0.37 -18.86 24.79
N VAL A 93 -0.94 -18.64 24.87
CA VAL A 93 -1.85 -18.67 23.72
C VAL A 93 -1.57 -17.52 22.74
N LEU A 94 -1.35 -16.31 23.27
CA LEU A 94 -1.06 -15.14 22.44
C LEU A 94 0.34 -15.22 21.83
N ASN A 95 1.33 -15.72 22.56
CA ASN A 95 2.68 -15.94 22.05
C ASN A 95 2.67 -16.94 20.89
N LEU A 96 1.99 -18.08 21.05
CA LEU A 96 1.81 -19.08 19.99
C LEU A 96 1.12 -18.47 18.76
N LEU A 97 0.05 -17.70 18.97
CA LEU A 97 -0.67 -17.03 17.89
C LEU A 97 0.22 -16.01 17.16
N VAL A 98 0.95 -15.16 17.89
CA VAL A 98 1.88 -14.19 17.31
C VAL A 98 3.00 -14.88 16.53
N ALA A 99 3.56 -15.97 17.06
CA ALA A 99 4.58 -16.75 16.38
C ALA A 99 4.04 -17.36 15.08
N PHE A 100 2.82 -17.91 15.11
CA PHE A 100 2.12 -18.42 13.94
C PHE A 100 1.89 -17.33 12.89
N VAL A 101 1.34 -16.18 13.29
CA VAL A 101 1.08 -15.05 12.39
C VAL A 101 2.36 -14.54 11.75
N LYS A 102 3.42 -14.31 12.55
CA LYS A 102 4.73 -13.85 12.03
C LYS A 102 5.30 -14.83 11.02
N LYS A 103 5.19 -16.14 11.28
CA LYS A 103 5.67 -17.19 10.38
C LYS A 103 4.89 -17.22 9.07
N HIS A 104 3.58 -16.98 9.11
CA HIS A 104 2.67 -17.15 7.97
C HIS A 104 2.13 -15.82 7.41
N THR A 105 2.80 -14.69 7.66
CA THR A 105 2.32 -13.36 7.23
C THR A 105 2.20 -13.30 5.70
N GLY A 106 3.19 -13.84 4.97
CA GLY A 106 3.14 -13.84 3.50
C GLY A 106 1.95 -14.64 2.97
N GLU A 107 1.70 -15.82 3.53
CA GLU A 107 0.59 -16.69 3.17
C GLU A 107 -0.76 -16.03 3.46
N LEU A 108 -0.89 -15.40 4.63
CA LEU A 108 -2.09 -14.66 5.04
C LEU A 108 -2.38 -13.48 4.08
N LEU A 109 -1.34 -12.75 3.66
CA LEU A 109 -1.49 -11.67 2.69
C LEU A 109 -1.87 -12.21 1.31
N LEU A 110 -1.23 -13.29 0.84
CA LEU A 110 -1.54 -13.89 -0.45
C LEU A 110 -2.97 -14.45 -0.51
N ILE A 111 -3.41 -15.17 0.51
CA ILE A 111 -4.79 -15.69 0.53
C ILE A 111 -5.81 -14.56 0.60
N SER A 112 -5.53 -13.48 1.34
CA SER A 112 -6.42 -12.32 1.37
C SER A 112 -6.57 -11.66 0.01
N PHE A 113 -5.48 -11.60 -0.78
CA PHE A 113 -5.53 -11.14 -2.17
C PHE A 113 -6.42 -12.01 -3.04
N LEU A 114 -6.22 -13.32 -3.00
CA LEU A 114 -7.03 -14.27 -3.76
C LEU A 114 -8.51 -14.14 -3.38
N ILE A 115 -8.82 -14.04 -2.08
CA ILE A 115 -10.19 -13.80 -1.60
C ILE A 115 -10.76 -12.49 -2.14
N GLY A 116 -9.98 -11.40 -2.13
CA GLY A 116 -10.37 -10.12 -2.73
C GLY A 116 -10.72 -10.26 -4.20
N VAL A 117 -9.87 -10.95 -4.99
CA VAL A 117 -10.11 -11.24 -6.41
C VAL A 117 -11.37 -12.09 -6.62
N GLY A 118 -11.53 -13.17 -5.86
CA GLY A 118 -12.71 -14.05 -5.98
C GLY A 118 -14.02 -13.35 -5.61
N SER A 119 -13.96 -12.30 -4.78
CA SER A 119 -15.14 -11.59 -4.30
C SER A 119 -15.83 -10.71 -5.34
N ILE A 120 -15.19 -10.44 -6.48
CA ILE A 120 -15.80 -9.69 -7.59
C ILE A 120 -16.82 -10.53 -8.37
N VAL A 121 -16.78 -11.85 -8.21
CA VAL A 121 -17.67 -12.79 -8.91
C VAL A 121 -18.75 -13.26 -7.95
N ARG A 122 -20.00 -13.14 -8.37
CA ARG A 122 -21.14 -13.68 -7.62
C ARG A 122 -21.12 -15.21 -7.70
N MET A 123 -20.71 -15.84 -6.59
CA MET A 123 -20.60 -17.29 -6.46
C MET A 123 -21.69 -17.86 -5.56
N SER A 124 -22.21 -19.05 -5.90
CA SER A 124 -23.05 -19.84 -4.99
C SER A 124 -22.31 -20.23 -3.71
N ARG A 125 -23.02 -20.57 -2.63
CA ARG A 125 -22.37 -20.95 -1.35
C ARG A 125 -21.39 -22.12 -1.49
N ASN A 126 -21.71 -23.12 -2.33
CA ASN A 126 -20.83 -24.26 -2.58
C ASN A 126 -19.61 -23.85 -3.39
N SER A 127 -19.80 -23.03 -4.44
CA SER A 127 -18.71 -22.49 -5.25
C SER A 127 -17.74 -21.62 -4.43
N GLN A 128 -18.24 -20.91 -3.40
CA GLN A 128 -17.39 -20.13 -2.50
C GLN A 128 -16.47 -21.04 -1.67
N TRP A 129 -16.96 -22.17 -1.15
CA TRP A 129 -16.12 -23.13 -0.44
C TRP A 129 -15.07 -23.77 -1.34
N ILE A 130 -15.46 -24.13 -2.57
CA ILE A 130 -14.53 -24.65 -3.58
C ILE A 130 -13.45 -23.61 -3.89
N PHE A 131 -13.83 -22.34 -4.09
CA PHE A 131 -12.90 -21.25 -4.32
C PHE A 131 -11.92 -21.07 -3.16
N LEU A 132 -12.42 -21.07 -1.91
CA LEU A 132 -11.58 -20.96 -0.72
C LEU A 132 -10.60 -22.13 -0.60
N PHE A 133 -11.04 -23.35 -0.91
CA PHE A 133 -10.18 -24.53 -0.95
C PHE A 133 -9.05 -24.36 -1.99
N PHE A 134 -9.36 -23.91 -3.21
CA PHE A 134 -8.34 -23.64 -4.22
C PHE A 134 -7.40 -22.49 -3.83
N ALA A 135 -7.91 -21.41 -3.24
CA ALA A 135 -7.08 -20.32 -2.76
C ALA A 135 -6.09 -20.79 -1.68
N LEU A 136 -6.52 -21.64 -0.75
CA LEU A 136 -5.66 -22.30 0.23
C LEU A 136 -4.64 -23.22 -0.44
N ALA A 137 -5.08 -24.06 -1.38
CA ALA A 137 -4.20 -25.00 -2.09
C ALA A 137 -3.10 -24.29 -2.89
N ILE A 138 -3.45 -23.22 -3.60
CA ILE A 138 -2.49 -22.38 -4.33
C ILE A 138 -1.49 -21.73 -3.36
N THR A 139 -1.99 -21.14 -2.27
CA THR A 139 -1.14 -20.51 -1.26
C THR A 139 -0.16 -21.52 -0.64
N TYR A 140 -0.67 -22.70 -0.28
CA TYR A 140 0.14 -23.79 0.27
C TYR A 140 1.19 -24.27 -0.75
N SER A 141 0.79 -24.52 -2.00
CA SER A 141 1.70 -24.97 -3.06
C SER A 141 2.83 -23.97 -3.33
N LEU A 142 2.53 -22.67 -3.35
CA LEU A 142 3.53 -21.62 -3.52
C LEU A 142 4.46 -21.56 -2.30
N SER A 143 3.91 -21.66 -1.09
CA SER A 143 4.70 -21.67 0.15
C SER A 143 5.66 -22.85 0.24
N SER A 144 5.24 -24.04 -0.20
CA SER A 144 6.04 -25.27 -0.12
C SER A 144 7.12 -25.31 -1.20
N THR A 145 6.83 -24.81 -2.40
CA THR A 145 7.76 -24.83 -3.55
C THR A 145 8.88 -23.82 -3.37
N PHE A 146 8.55 -22.61 -2.91
CA PHE A 146 9.51 -21.51 -2.85
C PHE A 146 10.03 -21.23 -1.43
N GLY A 147 9.52 -21.96 -0.42
CA GLY A 147 9.93 -21.85 0.98
C GLY A 147 9.79 -20.43 1.55
N LYS A 148 10.62 -20.10 2.55
CA LYS A 148 10.68 -18.74 3.15
C LYS A 148 11.08 -17.66 2.12
N THR A 149 11.77 -18.05 1.06
CA THR A 149 12.24 -17.17 -0.01
C THR A 149 11.17 -16.83 -1.06
N GLY A 150 10.05 -17.56 -1.09
CA GLY A 150 9.06 -17.45 -2.15
C GLY A 150 7.98 -16.40 -1.98
N LEU A 151 7.63 -16.12 -0.73
CA LEU A 151 6.50 -15.27 -0.40
C LEU A 151 6.90 -13.81 -0.16
N TRP A 152 8.12 -13.41 -0.52
CA TRP A 152 8.50 -11.99 -0.54
C TRP A 152 7.57 -11.17 -1.43
N VAL A 153 7.07 -11.76 -2.53
CA VAL A 153 6.05 -11.12 -3.39
C VAL A 153 4.80 -10.74 -2.60
N ALA A 154 4.40 -11.55 -1.62
CA ALA A 154 3.27 -11.24 -0.76
C ALA A 154 3.58 -10.12 0.25
N LEU A 155 4.84 -9.90 0.62
CA LEU A 155 5.24 -8.71 1.40
C LEU A 155 5.24 -7.43 0.57
N PHE A 156 5.53 -7.54 -0.73
CA PHE A 156 5.38 -6.41 -1.64
C PHE A 156 3.92 -6.04 -1.88
N LEU A 157 2.99 -6.96 -1.64
CA LEU A 157 1.57 -6.75 -1.90
C LEU A 157 1.00 -5.52 -1.18
N PRO A 158 1.07 -5.40 0.16
CA PRO A 158 0.60 -4.20 0.86
C PRO A 158 1.61 -3.04 0.84
N THR A 159 2.77 -3.22 0.21
CA THR A 159 3.78 -2.16 0.08
C THR A 159 3.86 -1.73 -1.38
N LEU A 160 4.96 -2.02 -2.08
CA LEU A 160 5.24 -1.50 -3.42
C LEU A 160 4.23 -1.91 -4.49
N ILE A 161 3.64 -3.11 -4.42
CA ILE A 161 2.60 -3.49 -5.38
C ILE A 161 1.37 -2.61 -5.19
N HIS A 162 0.91 -2.39 -3.97
CA HIS A 162 -0.22 -1.50 -3.71
C HIS A 162 0.11 -0.04 -4.01
N VAL A 163 1.15 0.52 -3.42
CA VAL A 163 1.41 1.96 -3.54
C VAL A 163 1.92 2.37 -4.93
N TYR A 164 2.56 1.47 -5.69
CA TYR A 164 3.10 1.81 -7.02
C TYR A 164 2.37 1.09 -8.16
N VAL A 165 2.32 -0.25 -8.14
CA VAL A 165 1.75 -1.02 -9.26
C VAL A 165 0.25 -0.80 -9.42
N PHE A 166 -0.53 -0.91 -8.34
CA PHE A 166 -1.97 -0.63 -8.41
C PHE A 166 -2.25 0.85 -8.70
N THR A 167 -1.46 1.78 -8.15
CA THR A 167 -1.54 3.21 -8.53
C THR A 167 -1.39 3.42 -10.04
N LEU A 168 -0.38 2.80 -10.66
CA LEU A 168 -0.16 2.86 -12.11
C LEU A 168 -1.33 2.26 -12.89
N LEU A 169 -1.86 1.11 -12.45
CA LEU A 169 -3.04 0.50 -13.07
C LEU A 169 -4.28 1.39 -12.98
N PHE A 170 -4.50 2.06 -11.85
CA PHE A 170 -5.60 3.03 -11.71
C PHE A 170 -5.40 4.28 -12.57
N MET A 171 -4.17 4.76 -12.73
CA MET A 171 -3.87 5.84 -13.65
C MET A 171 -4.19 5.46 -15.09
N LEU A 172 -3.73 4.29 -15.54
CA LEU A 172 -3.98 3.79 -16.88
C LEU A 172 -5.48 3.57 -17.13
N TYR A 173 -6.17 2.94 -16.17
CA TYR A 173 -7.61 2.73 -16.24
C TYR A 173 -8.38 4.05 -16.31
N GLY A 174 -8.01 5.03 -15.48
CA GLY A 174 -8.59 6.38 -15.51
C GLY A 174 -8.37 7.08 -16.84
N ALA A 175 -7.16 6.98 -17.41
CA ALA A 175 -6.83 7.56 -18.71
C ALA A 175 -7.65 6.94 -19.84
N PHE A 176 -7.80 5.61 -19.88
CA PHE A 176 -8.62 4.93 -20.88
C PHE A 176 -10.10 5.24 -20.74
N LYS A 177 -10.63 5.25 -19.51
CA LYS A 177 -12.04 5.56 -19.25
C LYS A 177 -12.41 7.00 -19.64
N SER A 178 -11.49 7.94 -19.46
CA SER A 178 -11.67 9.36 -19.81
C SER A 178 -11.19 9.72 -21.23
N GLN A 179 -10.59 8.76 -21.95
CA GLN A 179 -9.93 8.96 -23.25
C GLN A 179 -8.89 10.09 -23.22
N SER A 180 -8.20 10.26 -22.08
CA SER A 180 -7.24 11.35 -21.87
C SER A 180 -5.84 10.97 -22.32
N LYS A 181 -5.34 11.64 -23.37
CA LYS A 181 -3.93 11.51 -23.82
C LYS A 181 -2.96 11.98 -22.74
N VAL A 182 -3.30 13.04 -21.99
CA VAL A 182 -2.46 13.57 -20.90
C VAL A 182 -2.37 12.54 -19.77
N GLY A 183 -3.46 11.84 -19.45
CA GLY A 183 -3.46 10.75 -18.47
C GLY A 183 -2.54 9.59 -18.87
N VAL A 184 -2.48 9.23 -20.15
CA VAL A 184 -1.54 8.21 -20.66
C VAL A 184 -0.09 8.68 -20.52
N TRP A 185 0.21 9.94 -20.82
CA TRP A 185 1.55 10.50 -20.59
C TRP A 185 1.93 10.56 -19.12
N ALA A 186 0.99 10.91 -18.23
CA ALA A 186 1.20 10.88 -16.79
C ALA A 186 1.54 9.46 -16.30
N PHE A 187 0.81 8.45 -16.79
CA PHE A 187 1.11 7.04 -16.52
C PHE A 187 2.51 6.66 -17.02
N ALA A 188 2.83 6.97 -18.28
CA ALA A 188 4.13 6.64 -18.86
C ALA A 188 5.29 7.30 -18.10
N PHE A 189 5.10 8.56 -17.67
CA PHE A 189 6.09 9.27 -16.89
C PHE A 189 6.26 8.65 -15.50
N ALA A 190 5.17 8.36 -14.78
CA ALA A 190 5.22 7.66 -13.50
C ALA A 190 5.92 6.30 -13.61
N LEU A 191 5.62 5.52 -14.67
CA LEU A 191 6.24 4.23 -14.96
C LEU A 191 7.76 4.36 -15.20
N ALA A 192 8.21 5.47 -15.79
CA ALA A 192 9.61 5.73 -16.10
C ALA A 192 10.45 6.20 -14.89
N VAL A 193 9.82 6.66 -13.80
CA VAL A 193 10.50 7.17 -12.59
C VAL A 193 11.61 6.26 -12.04
N PRO A 194 11.42 4.93 -11.83
CA PRO A 194 12.49 4.07 -11.35
C PRO A 194 13.73 4.07 -12.26
N PHE A 195 13.55 4.19 -13.58
CA PHE A 195 14.66 4.28 -14.52
C PHE A 195 15.39 5.62 -14.41
N PHE A 196 14.66 6.72 -14.22
CA PHE A 196 15.27 8.02 -13.93
C PHE A 196 16.10 7.97 -12.64
N ILE A 197 15.55 7.44 -11.55
CA ILE A 197 16.26 7.30 -10.26
C ILE A 197 17.51 6.42 -10.42
N ALA A 198 17.43 5.36 -11.23
CA ALA A 198 18.56 4.48 -11.49
C ALA A 198 19.75 5.22 -12.15
N TRP A 199 19.51 6.27 -12.94
CA TRP A 199 20.54 6.99 -13.69
C TRP A 199 20.97 8.32 -13.05
N VAL A 200 20.14 8.92 -12.22
CA VAL A 200 20.49 10.17 -11.53
C VAL A 200 21.68 9.94 -10.57
N PRO A 201 22.69 10.82 -10.59
CA PRO A 201 23.79 10.78 -9.63
C PRO A 201 23.29 11.13 -8.23
N ILE A 202 23.78 10.41 -7.21
CA ILE A 202 23.44 10.66 -5.81
C ILE A 202 24.70 11.13 -5.08
N PRO A 203 24.75 12.38 -4.58
CA PRO A 203 25.88 12.87 -3.78
C PRO A 203 25.85 12.24 -2.39
N LEU A 204 26.60 11.15 -2.18
CA LEU A 204 26.57 10.35 -0.94
C LEU A 204 26.85 11.15 0.34
N HIS A 205 27.66 12.21 0.25
CA HIS A 205 28.03 13.05 1.39
C HIS A 205 26.95 14.05 1.80
N GLU A 206 25.89 14.22 1.00
CA GLU A 206 24.83 15.23 1.20
C GLU A 206 23.55 14.66 1.81
N TYR A 207 23.56 13.40 2.28
CA TYR A 207 22.41 12.78 2.97
C TYR A 207 22.67 12.63 4.48
N PRO A 208 22.75 13.72 5.26
CA PRO A 208 22.83 13.62 6.71
C PRO A 208 21.48 13.14 7.25
N ILE A 209 21.46 11.96 7.86
CA ILE A 209 20.27 11.44 8.53
C ILE A 209 20.38 11.71 10.02
N SER A 210 19.41 12.43 10.57
CA SER A 210 19.34 12.65 12.01
C SER A 210 19.12 11.33 12.75
N THR A 211 19.60 11.22 14.00
CA THR A 211 19.34 10.03 14.82
C THR A 211 17.85 9.76 14.96
N LEU A 212 17.02 10.81 15.08
CA LEU A 212 15.56 10.71 15.14
C LEU A 212 14.99 10.07 13.86
N THR A 213 15.39 10.56 12.69
CA THR A 213 14.96 10.00 11.39
C THR A 213 15.36 8.53 11.29
N LYS A 214 16.59 8.19 11.66
CA LYS A 214 17.09 6.81 11.60
C LYS A 214 16.29 5.88 12.50
N THR A 215 16.05 6.26 13.77
CA THR A 215 15.27 5.46 14.72
C THR A 215 13.83 5.28 14.24
N ALA A 216 13.18 6.34 13.74
CA ALA A 216 11.84 6.26 13.18
C ALA A 216 11.78 5.36 11.93
N PHE A 217 12.79 5.45 11.06
CA PHE A 217 12.89 4.62 9.87
C PHE A 217 13.09 3.14 10.21
N ASP A 218 13.98 2.82 11.16
CA ASP A 218 14.18 1.44 11.62
C ASP A 218 12.91 0.89 12.27
N ALA A 219 12.19 1.71 13.07
CA ALA A 219 10.91 1.35 13.66
C ALA A 219 9.82 1.05 12.61
N SER A 220 9.86 1.71 11.45
CA SER A 220 8.89 1.49 10.35
C SER A 220 8.95 0.08 9.74
N GLY A 221 10.08 -0.63 9.89
CA GLY A 221 10.34 -1.91 9.24
C GLY A 221 10.60 -1.82 7.72
N MET A 222 10.66 -0.61 7.15
CA MET A 222 10.88 -0.38 5.71
C MET A 222 12.29 -0.80 5.25
N SER A 223 13.25 -0.88 6.18
CA SER A 223 14.57 -1.47 5.93
C SER A 223 14.47 -2.90 5.37
N ASN A 224 13.48 -3.69 5.83
CA ASN A 224 13.26 -5.05 5.33
C ASN A 224 12.78 -5.04 3.87
N VAL A 225 11.85 -4.15 3.51
CA VAL A 225 11.35 -4.00 2.14
C VAL A 225 12.49 -3.60 1.20
N SER A 226 13.34 -2.67 1.65
CA SER A 226 14.54 -2.25 0.91
C SER A 226 15.51 -3.40 0.69
N GLN A 227 15.76 -4.20 1.73
CA GLN A 227 16.62 -5.38 1.64
C GLN A 227 16.04 -6.43 0.67
N TYR A 228 14.73 -6.73 0.74
CA TYR A 228 14.12 -7.70 -0.17
C TYR A 228 14.14 -7.22 -1.62
N LEU A 229 13.94 -5.92 -1.85
CA LEU A 229 14.04 -5.35 -3.18
C LEU A 229 15.48 -5.47 -3.72
N ALA A 230 16.48 -5.20 -2.89
CA ALA A 230 17.89 -5.36 -3.25
C ALA A 230 18.27 -6.83 -3.52
N LYS A 231 17.77 -7.77 -2.72
CA LYS A 231 17.94 -9.22 -2.91
C LYS A 231 17.39 -9.66 -4.27
N TRP A 232 16.17 -9.25 -4.60
CA TRP A 232 15.48 -9.66 -5.81
C TRP A 232 16.06 -9.04 -7.08
N TYR A 233 16.28 -7.71 -7.09
CA TYR A 233 16.68 -7.00 -8.30
C TYR A 233 18.17 -7.18 -8.64
N LEU A 234 19.04 -7.35 -7.65
CA LEU A 234 20.49 -7.21 -7.83
C LEU A 234 21.32 -8.35 -7.23
N GLY A 235 20.69 -9.42 -6.76
CA GLY A 235 21.38 -10.56 -6.19
C GLY A 235 22.15 -10.24 -4.91
N PHE A 236 21.75 -9.18 -4.18
CA PHE A 236 22.34 -8.87 -2.88
C PHE A 236 22.18 -10.08 -1.94
N SER A 237 23.27 -10.59 -1.37
CA SER A 237 23.25 -11.78 -0.51
C SER A 237 23.54 -11.48 0.96
N GLY A 238 23.77 -10.22 1.32
CA GLY A 238 24.12 -9.83 2.69
C GLY A 238 22.95 -9.91 3.67
N GLU A 239 23.27 -10.21 4.94
CA GLU A 239 22.31 -10.25 6.05
C GLU A 239 21.82 -8.86 6.46
N ASN A 240 22.65 -7.82 6.30
CA ASN A 240 22.32 -6.43 6.61
C ASN A 240 22.48 -5.55 5.37
N PHE A 241 21.38 -4.96 4.90
CA PHE A 241 21.39 -4.09 3.73
C PHE A 241 21.92 -2.69 4.09
N PRO A 242 23.00 -2.19 3.45
CA PRO A 242 23.55 -0.88 3.75
C PRO A 242 22.66 0.23 3.15
N LEU A 243 21.73 0.75 3.96
CA LEU A 243 20.76 1.78 3.54
C LEU A 243 21.40 3.05 2.97
N LEU A 244 22.56 3.45 3.50
CA LEU A 244 23.30 4.64 3.05
C LEU A 244 24.25 4.37 1.88
N SER A 245 24.27 3.14 1.34
CA SER A 245 24.98 2.88 0.09
C SER A 245 24.28 3.60 -1.08
N LEU A 246 25.00 3.81 -2.18
CA LEU A 246 24.42 4.35 -3.42
C LEU A 246 23.13 3.61 -3.83
N LEU A 247 23.13 2.29 -3.71
CA LEU A 247 21.96 1.47 -4.01
C LEU A 247 20.84 1.68 -2.99
N GLY A 248 21.17 1.69 -1.70
CA GLY A 248 20.19 1.89 -0.63
C GLY A 248 19.48 3.24 -0.75
N LEU A 249 20.22 4.30 -1.07
CA LEU A 249 19.64 5.62 -1.33
C LEU A 249 18.74 5.62 -2.57
N LYS A 250 19.13 5.00 -3.69
CA LYS A 250 18.27 4.88 -4.88
C LYS A 250 16.96 4.16 -4.58
N ILE A 251 17.04 3.04 -3.85
CA ILE A 251 15.85 2.30 -3.40
C ILE A 251 14.99 3.17 -2.50
N GLN A 252 15.58 3.88 -1.55
CA GLN A 252 14.82 4.71 -0.62
C GLN A 252 14.17 5.92 -1.31
N VAL A 253 14.85 6.58 -2.26
CA VAL A 253 14.27 7.62 -3.12
C VAL A 253 13.05 7.06 -3.86
N PHE A 254 13.17 5.85 -4.42
CA PHE A 254 12.04 5.21 -5.11
C PHE A 254 10.87 4.92 -4.16
N ILE A 255 11.13 4.35 -2.97
CA ILE A 255 10.10 4.08 -1.96
C ILE A 255 9.40 5.38 -1.53
N ALA A 256 10.18 6.42 -1.21
CA ALA A 256 9.66 7.72 -0.81
C ALA A 256 8.77 8.35 -1.89
N PHE A 257 9.21 8.27 -3.16
CA PHE A 257 8.41 8.68 -4.30
C PHE A 257 7.09 7.90 -4.37
N CYS A 258 7.13 6.56 -4.29
CA CYS A 258 5.95 5.71 -4.40
C CYS A 258 4.89 6.06 -3.36
N TYR A 259 5.28 6.13 -2.08
CA TYR A 259 4.35 6.44 -0.99
C TYR A 259 3.79 7.85 -1.10
N THR A 260 4.63 8.83 -1.38
CA THR A 260 4.21 10.24 -1.50
C THR A 260 3.25 10.42 -2.66
N TYR A 261 3.63 9.94 -3.84
CA TYR A 261 2.82 10.09 -5.04
C TYR A 261 1.51 9.31 -4.94
N HIS A 262 1.50 8.11 -4.35
CA HIS A 262 0.29 7.34 -4.12
C HIS A 262 -0.77 8.14 -3.34
N TYR A 263 -0.39 8.74 -2.21
CA TYR A 263 -1.31 9.54 -1.40
C TYR A 263 -1.74 10.84 -2.11
N LEU A 264 -0.80 11.56 -2.74
CA LEU A 264 -1.14 12.77 -3.50
C LEU A 264 -2.04 12.47 -4.70
N ASN A 265 -1.82 11.34 -5.39
CA ASN A 265 -2.64 10.89 -6.50
C ASN A 265 -4.08 10.62 -6.04
N TRP A 266 -4.27 9.97 -4.89
CA TRP A 266 -5.58 9.81 -4.26
C TRP A 266 -6.26 11.16 -3.98
N PHE A 267 -5.56 12.07 -3.29
CA PHE A 267 -6.12 13.36 -2.91
C PHE A 267 -6.44 14.25 -4.11
N SER A 268 -5.69 14.17 -5.21
CA SER A 268 -5.94 14.94 -6.43
C SER A 268 -7.24 14.54 -7.15
N LYS A 269 -7.69 13.28 -7.00
CA LYS A 269 -8.82 12.72 -7.76
C LYS A 269 -10.20 13.05 -7.17
N THR A 270 -10.34 14.19 -6.49
CA THR A 270 -11.60 14.61 -5.86
C THR A 270 -12.78 14.67 -6.84
N THR A 271 -12.57 15.12 -8.07
CA THR A 271 -13.63 15.31 -9.07
C THR A 271 -13.91 14.06 -9.93
N LEU A 272 -12.92 13.17 -10.10
CA LEU A 272 -13.06 11.90 -10.81
C LEU A 272 -13.65 10.79 -9.91
N ILE A 273 -13.07 10.60 -8.72
CA ILE A 273 -13.48 9.57 -7.76
C ILE A 273 -14.63 10.06 -6.87
N GLY A 274 -14.65 11.36 -6.55
CA GLY A 274 -15.73 11.94 -5.75
C GLY A 274 -15.72 11.50 -4.29
N TRP A 275 -14.57 11.14 -3.71
CA TRP A 275 -14.51 10.62 -2.34
C TRP A 275 -15.11 11.57 -1.29
N HIS A 276 -14.96 12.87 -1.50
CA HIS A 276 -15.55 13.92 -0.66
C HIS A 276 -17.09 13.92 -0.69
N LYS A 277 -17.73 13.39 -1.73
CA LYS A 277 -19.20 13.36 -1.85
C LYS A 277 -19.86 12.43 -0.82
N ASN A 278 -19.10 11.46 -0.30
CA ASN A 278 -19.56 10.55 0.73
C ASN A 278 -19.36 11.12 2.15
N LEU A 279 -18.84 12.35 2.28
CA LEU A 279 -18.62 13.00 3.56
C LEU A 279 -19.81 13.87 3.95
N ASN A 280 -20.23 13.72 5.20
CA ASN A 280 -21.11 14.67 5.89
C ASN A 280 -20.33 15.31 7.03
N SER A 281 -20.86 16.37 7.64
CA SER A 281 -20.15 17.12 8.69
C SER A 281 -19.65 16.22 9.84
N LYS A 282 -20.45 15.22 10.24
CA LYS A 282 -20.06 14.26 11.29
C LYS A 282 -18.85 13.43 10.85
N ARG A 283 -18.89 12.82 9.66
CA ARG A 283 -17.79 12.02 9.10
C ARG A 283 -16.52 12.85 8.92
N SER A 284 -16.64 14.08 8.43
CA SER A 284 -15.48 14.97 8.26
C SER A 284 -14.81 15.29 9.59
N VAL A 285 -15.59 15.60 10.63
CA VAL A 285 -15.06 15.81 11.99
C VAL A 285 -14.42 14.54 12.54
N THR A 286 -15.05 13.37 12.37
CA THR A 286 -14.46 12.09 12.79
C THR A 286 -13.13 11.82 12.09
N ILE A 287 -13.05 12.01 10.76
CA ILE A 287 -11.81 11.82 10.01
C ILE A 287 -10.74 12.81 10.48
N ALA A 288 -11.09 14.08 10.68
CA ALA A 288 -10.15 15.09 11.15
C ALA A 288 -9.62 14.77 12.57
N LEU A 289 -10.48 14.30 13.47
CA LEU A 289 -10.08 13.89 14.82
C LEU A 289 -9.19 12.64 14.78
N VAL A 290 -9.58 11.60 14.04
CA VAL A 290 -8.76 10.39 13.87
C VAL A 290 -7.41 10.75 13.29
N TRP A 291 -7.37 11.57 12.24
CA TRP A 291 -6.13 12.04 11.62
C TRP A 291 -5.26 12.86 12.58
N GLY A 292 -5.84 13.82 13.31
CA GLY A 292 -5.10 14.62 14.29
C GLY A 292 -4.51 13.76 15.41
N CYS A 293 -5.28 12.82 15.94
CA CYS A 293 -4.79 11.85 16.93
C CYS A 293 -3.69 10.95 16.34
N SER A 294 -3.86 10.47 15.10
CA SER A 294 -2.87 9.66 14.40
C SER A 294 -1.53 10.38 14.26
N VAL A 295 -1.56 11.63 13.79
CA VAL A 295 -0.37 12.47 13.66
C VAL A 295 0.26 12.73 15.03
N GLY A 296 -0.57 13.01 16.05
CA GLY A 296 -0.11 13.18 17.43
C GLY A 296 0.64 11.96 17.97
N LEU A 297 0.17 10.73 17.68
CA LEU A 297 0.86 9.51 18.08
C LEU A 297 2.23 9.37 17.40
N TYR A 298 2.33 9.66 16.09
CA TYR A 298 3.62 9.63 15.38
C TYR A 298 4.61 10.68 15.87
N ILE A 299 4.12 11.87 16.25
CA ILE A 299 4.94 12.94 16.83
C ILE A 299 5.44 12.52 18.22
N TYR A 300 4.59 11.86 19.02
CA TYR A 300 4.96 11.37 20.34
C TYR A 300 6.02 10.26 20.27
N ASP A 301 5.75 9.22 19.48
CA ASP A 301 6.69 8.13 19.22
C ASP A 301 6.30 7.40 17.92
N TYR A 302 7.24 7.30 16.98
CA TYR A 302 6.95 6.73 15.67
C TYR A 302 6.55 5.25 15.73
N ALA A 303 7.15 4.47 16.64
CA ALA A 303 6.83 3.05 16.80
C ALA A 303 5.42 2.88 17.39
N ILE A 304 5.02 3.73 18.34
CA ILE A 304 3.65 3.73 18.89
C ILE A 304 2.64 4.14 17.82
N GLY A 305 2.91 5.21 17.07
CA GLY A 305 2.06 5.64 15.95
C GLY A 305 1.87 4.53 14.92
N LEU A 306 2.97 3.87 14.52
CA LEU A 306 2.93 2.71 13.63
C LEU A 306 2.11 1.58 14.23
N SER A 307 2.37 1.16 15.46
CA SER A 307 1.64 0.07 16.12
C SER A 307 0.14 0.32 16.21
N ALA A 308 -0.26 1.57 16.50
CA ALA A 308 -1.67 1.96 16.59
C ALA A 308 -2.37 1.93 15.22
N LEU A 309 -1.67 2.34 14.16
CA LEU A 309 -2.29 2.61 12.86
C LEU A 309 -2.01 1.54 11.82
N PHE A 310 -1.12 0.59 12.11
CA PHE A 310 -0.80 -0.52 11.21
C PHE A 310 -2.06 -1.29 10.80
N PHE A 311 -3.03 -1.48 11.72
CA PHE A 311 -4.31 -2.08 11.38
C PHE A 311 -5.08 -1.29 10.31
N LEU A 312 -5.23 0.02 10.47
CA LEU A 312 -5.90 0.86 9.46
C LEU A 312 -5.10 0.92 8.15
N SER A 313 -3.76 0.96 8.27
CA SER A 313 -2.85 0.90 7.12
C SER A 313 -2.92 -0.44 6.39
N LEU A 314 -3.21 -1.56 7.04
CA LEU A 314 -3.36 -2.83 6.33
C LEU A 314 -4.78 -3.01 5.82
N LEU A 315 -5.76 -2.60 6.62
CA LEU A 315 -7.17 -2.78 6.31
C LEU A 315 -7.59 -2.06 5.02
N HIS A 316 -7.14 -0.82 4.78
CA HIS A 316 -7.51 -0.12 3.53
C HIS A 316 -7.03 -0.89 2.30
N VAL A 317 -5.78 -1.37 2.32
CA VAL A 317 -5.19 -2.19 1.24
C VAL A 317 -6.04 -3.44 0.99
N LEU A 318 -6.32 -4.23 2.03
CA LEU A 318 -7.04 -5.50 1.86
C LEU A 318 -8.46 -5.27 1.33
N LEU A 319 -9.14 -4.23 1.83
CA LEU A 319 -10.48 -3.86 1.39
C LEU A 319 -10.52 -3.29 -0.04
N GLU A 320 -9.39 -2.84 -0.57
CA GLU A 320 -9.27 -2.36 -1.94
C GLU A 320 -9.05 -3.49 -2.96
N PHE A 321 -8.62 -4.69 -2.54
CA PHE A 321 -8.36 -5.81 -3.46
C PHE A 321 -9.48 -6.14 -4.47
N PRO A 322 -10.78 -6.11 -4.11
CA PRO A 322 -11.84 -6.31 -5.09
C PRO A 322 -11.83 -5.23 -6.18
N LEU A 323 -11.57 -3.96 -5.82
CA LEU A 323 -11.44 -2.85 -6.78
C LEU A 323 -10.19 -3.02 -7.67
N ASN A 324 -9.06 -3.44 -7.09
CA ASN A 324 -7.84 -3.76 -7.83
C ASN A 324 -8.11 -4.84 -8.90
N ALA A 325 -8.81 -5.91 -8.52
CA ALA A 325 -9.19 -6.99 -9.43
C ALA A 325 -10.15 -6.54 -10.54
N LEU A 326 -11.16 -5.70 -10.21
CA LEU A 326 -12.05 -5.11 -11.21
C LEU A 326 -11.31 -4.23 -12.21
N THR A 327 -10.33 -3.45 -11.75
CA THR A 327 -9.51 -2.57 -12.59
C THR A 327 -8.67 -3.38 -13.57
N ILE A 328 -8.00 -4.43 -13.08
CA ILE A 328 -7.25 -5.37 -13.92
C ILE A 328 -8.16 -6.00 -14.97
N LYS A 329 -9.32 -6.54 -14.56
CA LYS A 329 -10.31 -7.13 -15.48
C LYS A 329 -10.74 -6.14 -16.58
N ALA A 330 -11.01 -4.89 -16.21
CA ALA A 330 -11.45 -3.87 -17.16
C ALA A 330 -10.34 -3.48 -18.16
N LEU A 331 -9.09 -3.36 -17.70
CA LEU A 331 -7.93 -3.10 -18.56
C LEU A 331 -7.70 -4.23 -19.56
N PHE A 332 -7.76 -5.49 -19.12
CA PHE A 332 -7.66 -6.66 -20.02
C PHE A 332 -8.76 -6.66 -21.07
N LYS A 333 -10.01 -6.39 -20.68
CA LYS A 333 -11.14 -6.31 -21.62
C LYS A 333 -10.87 -5.24 -22.69
N LYS A 334 -10.40 -4.06 -22.28
CA LYS A 334 -10.11 -2.95 -23.19
C LYS A 334 -8.98 -3.27 -24.17
N MET A 335 -7.89 -3.88 -23.70
CA MET A 335 -6.72 -4.21 -24.53
C MET A 335 -7.01 -5.32 -25.54
N ILE A 336 -7.83 -6.31 -25.19
CA ILE A 336 -8.12 -7.46 -26.05
C ILE A 336 -9.28 -7.16 -27.01
N TYR A 337 -10.35 -6.54 -26.53
CA TYR A 337 -11.60 -6.43 -27.28
C TYR A 337 -11.93 -4.99 -27.74
N ASN A 338 -11.11 -3.99 -27.41
CA ASN A 338 -11.41 -2.55 -27.60
C ASN A 338 -12.72 -2.05 -26.95
N GLU A 339 -13.45 -2.91 -26.22
CA GLU A 339 -14.68 -2.57 -25.52
C GLU A 339 -14.42 -1.89 -24.17
N VAL A 340 -15.33 -0.99 -23.78
CA VAL A 340 -15.34 -0.33 -22.45
C VAL A 340 -16.14 -1.15 -21.44
#